data_AF-A0A2E0SZX8-F1
#
_entry.id   AF-A0A2E0SZX8-F1
#
_cell.length_a   1.000
_cell.length_b   1.000
_cell.length_c   1.000
_cell.angle_alpha   90.00
_cell.angle_beta   90.00
_cell.angle_gamma   90.00
#
_symmetry.space_group_name_H-M   'P 1'
#
loop_
_entity.id
_entity.type
_entity.pdbx_description
1 polymer ?
#
loop_
_entity_poly.entity_id
_entity_poly.type
_entity_poly.pdbx_seq_one_letter_code
_entity_poly.pdbx_strand_id
1 'polypeptide(L)'
;MSSRSRAETRLVRPWSADDPSQGRRPVTLATEEPLAIELDGTRVATTMRTPGHDFELAVGFCHNEGLLAGQPVVEVKYCANGSAAASAFNIVTVSTGGRAPEPTPRLATTTSSCGFCGTDNIDELAAMLAPVEGDLVEWGALAAGPDGLRPMQELFDMTGAVHAAGVLDPDGAVVLAREDVGRHNAVDKVVGRLVLDRQVPATGRAVVVSGRASFELVHKAWAAGFRALVAVSAPTALAVATAERAGLQLAGFARDGSLEIYVDA
;
A
#
# COMPACT_ATOMS: atom_id res chain seq x y z
N MET A 1 9.56 -10.03 -21.02
CA MET A 1 9.52 -10.71 -19.71
C MET A 1 8.14 -11.34 -19.57
N SER A 2 8.06 -12.62 -19.24
CA SER A 2 6.76 -13.31 -19.06
C SER A 2 5.98 -12.61 -17.94
N SER A 3 4.76 -12.17 -18.21
CA SER A 3 3.87 -11.60 -17.20
C SER A 3 3.62 -12.66 -16.13
N ARG A 4 4.12 -12.44 -14.90
CA ARG A 4 3.88 -13.38 -13.81
C ARG A 4 2.40 -13.39 -13.44
N SER A 5 1.88 -14.56 -13.14
CA SER A 5 0.47 -14.70 -12.80
C SER A 5 0.18 -14.06 -11.45
N ARG A 6 -0.94 -13.33 -11.36
CA ARG A 6 -1.45 -12.73 -10.11
C ARG A 6 -2.28 -13.72 -9.29
N ALA A 7 -2.66 -14.83 -9.92
CA ALA A 7 -3.49 -15.86 -9.33
C ALA A 7 -3.12 -17.24 -9.86
N GLU A 8 -3.47 -18.28 -9.12
CA GLU A 8 -3.30 -19.66 -9.54
C GLU A 8 -4.50 -20.53 -9.18
N THR A 9 -4.76 -21.54 -10.00
CA THR A 9 -5.84 -22.50 -9.73
C THR A 9 -5.34 -23.65 -8.87
N ARG A 10 -6.13 -24.02 -7.85
CA ARG A 10 -5.90 -25.21 -7.01
C ARG A 10 -7.19 -25.99 -6.80
N LEU A 11 -7.08 -27.31 -6.67
CA LEU A 11 -8.20 -28.18 -6.30
C LEU A 11 -8.36 -28.24 -4.78
N VAL A 12 -9.46 -27.72 -4.27
CA VAL A 12 -9.82 -27.79 -2.85
C VAL A 12 -10.94 -28.78 -2.61
N ARG A 13 -11.00 -29.31 -1.39
CA ARG A 13 -12.11 -30.15 -0.93
C ARG A 13 -13.02 -29.27 -0.06
N PRO A 14 -14.23 -28.90 -0.51
CA PRO A 14 -15.18 -28.23 0.35
C PRO A 14 -15.63 -29.18 1.47
N TRP A 15 -15.96 -28.60 2.63
CA TRP A 15 -16.50 -29.32 3.76
C TRP A 15 -17.64 -28.50 4.35
N SER A 16 -18.75 -29.16 4.66
CA SER A 16 -19.84 -28.61 5.45
C SER A 16 -20.28 -29.65 6.47
N ALA A 17 -20.90 -29.21 7.56
CA ALA A 17 -21.41 -30.14 8.58
C ALA A 17 -22.49 -31.09 8.03
N ASP A 18 -23.30 -30.61 7.07
CA ASP A 18 -24.40 -31.36 6.45
C ASP A 18 -23.94 -32.26 5.29
N ASP A 19 -22.79 -31.97 4.70
CA ASP A 19 -22.19 -32.74 3.61
C ASP A 19 -20.66 -32.80 3.73
N PRO A 20 -20.14 -33.79 4.50
CA PRO A 20 -18.71 -33.94 4.76
C PRO A 20 -17.92 -34.58 3.61
N SER A 21 -18.60 -35.11 2.59
CA SER A 21 -18.02 -35.94 1.52
C SER A 21 -18.10 -35.32 0.12
N GLN A 22 -17.90 -34.01 0.00
CA GLN A 22 -17.89 -33.36 -1.31
C GLN A 22 -16.62 -33.65 -2.12
N GLY A 23 -16.79 -33.76 -3.44
CA GLY A 23 -15.70 -33.89 -4.40
C GLY A 23 -14.81 -32.64 -4.45
N ARG A 24 -13.59 -32.79 -4.99
CA ARG A 24 -12.67 -31.65 -5.16
C ARG A 24 -13.17 -30.73 -6.28
N ARG A 25 -13.08 -29.41 -6.06
CA ARG A 25 -13.40 -28.39 -7.07
C ARG A 25 -12.25 -27.40 -7.25
N PRO A 26 -12.08 -26.80 -8.45
CA PRO A 26 -11.11 -25.75 -8.65
C PRO A 26 -11.53 -24.47 -7.91
N VAL A 27 -10.54 -23.77 -7.37
CA VAL A 27 -10.63 -22.39 -6.87
C VAL A 27 -9.45 -21.59 -7.38
N THR A 28 -9.66 -20.29 -7.51
CA THR A 28 -8.61 -19.32 -7.83
C THR A 28 -8.06 -18.75 -6.53
N LEU A 29 -6.75 -18.80 -6.37
CA LEU A 29 -6.03 -18.28 -5.20
C LEU A 29 -5.16 -17.11 -5.63
N ALA A 30 -5.04 -16.09 -4.79
CA ALA A 30 -4.09 -15.01 -5.03
C ALA A 30 -2.66 -15.53 -4.93
N THR A 31 -1.79 -15.09 -5.84
CA THR A 31 -0.36 -15.40 -5.76
C THR A 31 0.31 -14.48 -4.75
N GLU A 32 1.17 -15.05 -3.90
CA GLU A 32 2.00 -14.35 -2.93
C GLU A 32 3.46 -14.79 -3.13
N GLU A 33 4.34 -13.86 -3.48
CA GLU A 33 5.75 -14.10 -3.73
C GLU A 33 6.62 -13.03 -3.06
N PRO A 34 7.84 -13.36 -2.63
CA PRO A 34 8.77 -12.36 -2.11
C PRO A 34 9.20 -11.38 -3.22
N LEU A 35 9.38 -10.12 -2.83
CA LEU A 35 9.98 -9.05 -3.62
C LEU A 35 11.05 -8.37 -2.77
N ALA A 36 12.28 -8.33 -3.27
CA ALA A 36 13.38 -7.58 -2.69
C ALA A 36 13.46 -6.19 -3.32
N ILE A 37 13.50 -5.15 -2.49
CA ILE A 37 13.59 -3.75 -2.93
C ILE A 37 14.99 -3.24 -2.63
N GLU A 38 15.63 -2.66 -3.64
CA GLU A 38 16.94 -2.02 -3.54
C GLU A 38 16.86 -0.54 -3.90
N LEU A 39 17.57 0.31 -3.16
CA LEU A 39 17.80 1.71 -3.51
C LEU A 39 19.28 1.90 -3.83
N ASP A 40 19.57 2.33 -5.06
CA ASP A 40 20.94 2.58 -5.56
C ASP A 40 21.93 1.42 -5.26
N GLY A 41 21.43 0.18 -5.37
CA GLY A 41 22.20 -1.04 -5.15
C GLY A 41 22.21 -1.57 -3.71
N THR A 42 21.65 -0.84 -2.75
CA THR A 42 21.54 -1.28 -1.35
C THR A 42 20.16 -1.87 -1.07
N ARG A 43 20.11 -3.08 -0.50
CA ARG A 43 18.85 -3.74 -0.09
C ARG A 43 18.22 -2.98 1.07
N VAL A 44 17.00 -2.49 0.85
CA VAL A 44 16.25 -1.73 1.86
C VAL A 44 15.08 -2.51 2.45
N ALA A 45 14.49 -3.45 1.70
CA ALA A 45 13.40 -4.28 2.19
C ALA A 45 13.27 -5.62 1.45
N THR A 46 12.53 -6.54 2.06
CA THR A 46 11.97 -7.72 1.41
C THR A 46 10.54 -7.90 1.91
N THR A 47 9.57 -7.91 1.00
CA THR A 47 8.14 -8.01 1.32
C THR A 47 7.48 -9.16 0.56
N MET A 48 6.46 -9.79 1.15
CA MET A 48 5.59 -10.71 0.42
C MET A 48 4.53 -9.89 -0.30
N ARG A 49 4.38 -10.07 -1.61
CA ARG A 49 3.48 -9.26 -2.44
C ARG A 49 2.81 -10.06 -3.53
N THR A 50 1.67 -9.58 -3.99
CA THR A 50 1.00 -10.09 -5.20
C THR A 50 1.66 -9.53 -6.46
N PRO A 51 2.17 -10.38 -7.37
CA PRO A 51 2.84 -9.91 -8.59
C PRO A 51 2.08 -8.86 -9.37
N GLY A 52 2.80 -7.90 -9.96
CA GLY A 52 2.23 -6.80 -10.74
C GLY A 52 2.34 -5.47 -10.02
N HIS A 53 2.62 -4.43 -10.81
CA HIS A 53 2.93 -3.09 -10.32
C HIS A 53 4.14 -3.02 -9.38
N ASP A 54 5.10 -3.94 -9.53
CA ASP A 54 6.26 -4.04 -8.63
C ASP A 54 7.15 -2.79 -8.61
N PHE A 55 7.26 -2.11 -9.75
CA PHE A 55 8.00 -0.85 -9.83
C PHE A 55 7.33 0.23 -8.98
N GLU A 56 6.00 0.27 -8.99
CA GLU A 56 5.24 1.19 -8.17
C GLU A 56 5.37 0.80 -6.69
N LEU A 57 5.27 -0.49 -6.34
CA LEU A 57 5.52 -0.95 -4.97
C LEU A 57 6.91 -0.53 -4.47
N ALA A 58 7.96 -0.76 -5.25
CA ALA A 58 9.33 -0.43 -4.87
C ALA A 58 9.53 1.08 -4.70
N VAL A 59 9.03 1.88 -5.64
CA VAL A 59 9.13 3.35 -5.56
C VAL A 59 8.32 3.91 -4.39
N GLY A 60 7.09 3.43 -4.21
CA GLY A 60 6.23 3.88 -3.12
C GLY A 60 6.76 3.52 -1.75
N PHE A 61 7.36 2.33 -1.61
CA PHE A 61 8.09 1.96 -0.39
C PHE A 61 9.23 2.94 -0.12
N CYS A 62 10.13 3.16 -1.09
CA CYS A 62 11.25 4.09 -0.91
C CYS A 62 10.81 5.53 -0.59
N HIS A 63 9.70 5.98 -1.19
CA HIS A 63 9.12 7.30 -0.91
C HIS A 63 8.57 7.37 0.51
N ASN A 64 7.72 6.41 0.90
CA ASN A 64 7.04 6.42 2.18
C ASN A 64 7.97 6.21 3.38
N GLU A 65 9.05 5.47 3.20
CA GLU A 65 10.09 5.30 4.23
C GLU A 65 11.07 6.50 4.27
N GLY A 66 10.85 7.54 3.45
CA GLY A 66 11.71 8.72 3.37
C GLY A 66 13.08 8.47 2.73
N LEU A 67 13.32 7.28 2.18
CA LEU A 67 14.62 6.86 1.66
C LEU A 67 15.05 7.65 0.42
N LEU A 68 14.10 8.19 -0.35
CA LEU A 68 14.41 9.03 -1.51
C LEU A 68 14.95 10.42 -1.10
N ALA A 69 14.66 10.90 0.12
CA ALA A 69 15.07 12.22 0.60
C ALA A 69 14.85 13.38 -0.40
N GLY A 70 13.72 13.35 -1.13
CA GLY A 70 13.36 14.34 -2.15
C GLY A 70 14.11 14.20 -3.48
N GLN A 71 15.00 13.21 -3.64
CA GLN A 71 15.69 12.97 -4.90
C GLN A 71 14.79 12.29 -5.92
N PRO A 72 14.90 12.66 -7.21
CA PRO A 72 14.08 12.06 -8.26
C PRO A 72 14.52 10.62 -8.53
N VAL A 73 13.53 9.76 -8.79
CA VAL A 73 13.78 8.43 -9.36
C VAL A 73 14.21 8.59 -10.82
N VAL A 74 15.40 8.10 -11.14
CA VAL A 74 15.99 8.14 -12.48
C VAL A 74 15.65 6.87 -13.27
N GLU A 75 15.67 5.72 -12.60
CA GLU A 75 15.39 4.42 -13.21
C GLU A 75 14.76 3.46 -12.19
N VAL A 76 13.88 2.58 -12.68
CA VAL A 76 13.39 1.42 -11.92
C VAL A 76 13.47 0.20 -12.82
N LYS A 77 14.09 -0.88 -12.35
CA LYS A 77 14.22 -2.11 -13.15
C LYS A 77 14.28 -3.36 -12.29
N TYR A 78 13.96 -4.49 -12.91
CA TYR A 78 14.30 -5.78 -12.33
C TYR A 78 15.80 -6.05 -12.46
N CYS A 79 16.43 -6.44 -11.37
CA CYS A 79 17.78 -6.98 -11.38
C CYS A 79 17.72 -8.48 -11.68
N ALA A 80 18.35 -8.90 -12.77
CA ALA A 80 18.55 -10.32 -13.10
C ALA A 80 19.87 -10.88 -12.53
N ASN A 81 20.55 -10.11 -11.68
CA ASN A 81 21.91 -10.40 -11.25
C ASN A 81 21.88 -11.30 -10.01
N GLY A 82 21.80 -12.62 -10.20
CA GLY A 82 21.89 -13.57 -9.11
C GLY A 82 21.82 -15.04 -9.55
N SER A 83 22.15 -15.95 -8.63
CA SER A 83 21.89 -17.39 -8.81
C SER A 83 20.39 -17.67 -9.00
N ALA A 84 20.01 -18.86 -9.43
CA ALA A 84 18.59 -19.25 -9.56
C ALA A 84 17.80 -19.05 -8.25
N ALA A 85 18.46 -19.19 -7.09
CA ALA A 85 17.87 -18.91 -5.78
C ALA A 85 17.71 -17.40 -5.48
N ALA A 86 18.65 -16.55 -5.89
CA ALA A 86 18.52 -15.09 -5.77
C ALA A 86 17.49 -14.52 -6.76
N SER A 87 17.32 -15.17 -7.92
CA SER A 87 16.27 -14.88 -8.89
C SER A 87 14.86 -15.20 -8.37
N ALA A 88 14.74 -16.00 -7.30
CA ALA A 88 13.47 -16.30 -6.64
C ALA A 88 12.94 -15.14 -5.78
N PHE A 89 13.81 -14.23 -5.34
CA PHE A 89 13.42 -13.08 -4.49
C PHE A 89 12.93 -11.86 -5.25
N ASN A 90 12.86 -11.91 -6.59
CA ASN A 90 12.36 -10.82 -7.44
C ASN A 90 12.94 -9.47 -7.03
N ILE A 91 14.15 -9.18 -7.49
CA ILE A 91 14.82 -7.95 -7.09
C ILE A 91 14.37 -6.81 -8.01
N VAL A 92 13.77 -5.77 -7.43
CA VAL A 92 13.53 -4.48 -8.09
C VAL A 92 14.45 -3.45 -7.47
N THR A 93 15.22 -2.78 -8.32
CA THR A 93 16.06 -1.66 -7.92
C THR A 93 15.45 -0.35 -8.37
N VAL A 94 15.39 0.60 -7.43
CA VAL A 94 15.07 2.01 -7.64
C VAL A 94 16.41 2.75 -7.64
N SER A 95 16.68 3.55 -8.67
CA SER A 95 17.90 4.35 -8.72
C SER A 95 17.61 5.84 -8.73
N THR A 96 18.34 6.58 -7.89
CA THR A 96 18.40 8.04 -7.91
C THR A 96 19.69 8.56 -8.56
N GLY A 97 20.52 7.65 -9.08
CA GLY A 97 21.88 7.92 -9.53
C GLY A 97 22.84 8.14 -8.36
N GLY A 98 22.58 7.51 -7.20
CA GLY A 98 23.38 7.66 -5.98
C GLY A 98 23.26 9.03 -5.31
N ARG A 99 22.15 9.75 -5.53
CA ARG A 99 21.90 11.07 -4.96
C ARG A 99 21.18 11.00 -3.62
N ALA A 100 20.35 9.98 -3.43
CA ALA A 100 19.74 9.70 -2.15
C ALA A 100 20.84 9.34 -1.12
N PRO A 101 20.66 9.70 0.16
CA PRO A 101 21.55 9.25 1.22
C PRO A 101 21.67 7.73 1.22
N GLU A 102 22.86 7.23 1.56
CA GLU A 102 23.07 5.79 1.67
C GLU A 102 22.08 5.21 2.70
N PRO A 103 21.22 4.25 2.30
CA PRO A 103 20.27 3.67 3.23
C PRO A 103 21.02 3.01 4.37
N THR A 104 20.67 3.36 5.61
CA THR A 104 21.11 2.56 6.76
C THR A 104 20.17 1.36 6.85
N PRO A 105 20.60 0.12 6.53
CA PRO A 105 19.68 -1.00 6.41
C PRO A 105 19.11 -1.33 7.79
N ARG A 106 17.88 -0.92 8.05
CA ARG A 106 17.08 -1.45 9.16
C ARG A 106 16.49 -2.76 8.68
N LEU A 107 17.32 -3.82 8.62
CA LEU A 107 16.88 -5.15 8.22
C LEU A 107 15.95 -5.75 9.29
N ALA A 108 14.76 -5.19 9.44
CA ALA A 108 13.65 -5.89 10.04
C ALA A 108 13.21 -6.93 9.01
N THR A 109 13.34 -8.20 9.36
CA THR A 109 12.71 -9.25 8.57
C THR A 109 11.21 -9.01 8.74
N THR A 110 10.58 -8.44 7.71
CA THR A 110 9.15 -8.14 7.67
C THR A 110 8.38 -9.46 7.49
N THR A 111 8.49 -10.34 8.47
CA THR A 111 7.67 -11.55 8.54
C THR A 111 6.28 -11.09 8.94
N SER A 112 5.32 -11.17 8.03
CA SER A 112 3.89 -10.87 8.23
C SER A 112 3.54 -9.41 8.58
N SER A 113 3.07 -8.65 7.58
CA SER A 113 2.06 -7.56 7.67
C SER A 113 2.13 -6.49 8.79
N CYS A 114 3.20 -6.43 9.58
CA CYS A 114 3.42 -5.56 10.73
C CYS A 114 4.87 -5.08 10.61
N GLY A 115 5.10 -4.08 9.74
CA GLY A 115 6.44 -3.65 9.34
C GLY A 115 7.26 -2.99 10.43
N PHE A 116 6.72 -2.85 11.64
CA PHE A 116 7.42 -2.22 12.74
C PHE A 116 6.99 -2.82 14.08
N CYS A 117 7.85 -3.62 14.70
CA CYS A 117 7.72 -4.06 16.08
C CYS A 117 8.75 -3.32 16.95
N GLY A 118 8.55 -2.01 17.11
CA GLY A 118 9.33 -1.17 18.02
C GLY A 118 8.62 0.17 18.20
N THR A 119 8.38 0.61 19.41
CA THR A 119 7.80 1.94 19.67
C THR A 119 8.81 3.07 19.39
N ASP A 120 10.09 2.75 19.34
CA ASP A 120 11.20 3.71 19.42
C ASP A 120 11.47 4.52 18.14
N ASN A 121 10.66 4.33 17.08
CA ASN A 121 10.87 5.00 15.78
C ASN A 121 9.60 5.69 15.24
N ILE A 122 8.45 5.50 15.90
CA ILE A 122 7.19 6.11 15.46
C ILE A 122 7.28 7.64 15.54
N ASP A 123 7.82 8.16 16.64
CA ASP A 123 7.99 9.59 16.83
C ASP A 123 9.07 10.20 15.93
N GLU A 124 10.16 9.48 15.69
CA GLU A 124 11.21 9.89 14.74
C GLU A 124 10.65 10.01 13.33
N LEU A 125 9.91 8.98 12.89
CA LEU A 125 9.29 8.93 11.57
C LEU A 125 8.24 10.03 11.38
N ALA A 126 7.42 10.26 12.41
CA ALA A 126 6.46 11.36 12.43
C ALA A 126 7.12 12.75 12.58
N ALA A 127 8.35 12.85 13.10
CA ALA A 127 9.06 14.13 13.22
C ALA A 127 9.72 14.58 11.92
N MET A 128 9.92 13.66 10.97
CA MET A 128 10.48 14.00 9.65
C MET A 128 9.47 14.67 8.71
N LEU A 129 8.18 14.65 9.03
CA LEU A 129 7.12 15.18 8.18
C LEU A 129 6.49 16.44 8.80
N ALA A 130 6.28 17.44 7.95
CA ALA A 130 5.45 18.59 8.30
C ALA A 130 3.96 18.22 8.15
N PRO A 131 3.03 18.85 8.91
CA PRO A 131 1.60 18.67 8.70
C PRO A 131 1.20 18.89 7.24
N VAL A 132 0.18 18.17 6.78
CA VAL A 132 -0.32 18.27 5.41
C VAL A 132 -0.98 19.62 5.20
N GLU A 133 -0.58 20.32 4.13
CA GLU A 133 -1.20 21.56 3.67
C GLU A 133 -2.20 21.28 2.53
N GLY A 134 -3.09 22.23 2.27
CA GLY A 134 -4.06 22.19 1.18
C GLY A 134 -5.51 22.05 1.63
N ASP A 135 -6.42 22.15 0.66
CA ASP A 135 -7.86 22.16 0.90
C ASP A 135 -8.36 20.79 1.38
N LEU A 136 -9.28 20.83 2.35
CA LEU A 136 -10.01 19.67 2.85
C LEU A 136 -10.84 19.03 1.73
N VAL A 137 -11.06 17.71 1.85
CA VAL A 137 -11.94 16.98 0.95
C VAL A 137 -13.31 16.86 1.59
N GLU A 138 -14.35 17.16 0.82
CA GLU A 138 -15.73 17.10 1.28
C GLU A 138 -16.09 15.68 1.76
N TRP A 139 -16.75 15.59 2.92
CA TRP A 139 -17.11 14.29 3.51
C TRP A 139 -17.99 13.43 2.60
N GLY A 140 -18.85 14.05 1.78
CA GLY A 140 -19.64 13.34 0.78
C GLY A 140 -18.80 12.69 -0.32
N ALA A 141 -17.72 13.35 -0.75
CA ALA A 141 -16.78 12.79 -1.71
C ALA A 141 -16.00 11.62 -1.07
N LEU A 142 -15.51 11.82 0.16
CA LEU A 142 -14.82 10.77 0.94
C LEU A 142 -15.68 9.52 1.13
N ALA A 143 -16.96 9.70 1.44
CA ALA A 143 -17.90 8.60 1.64
C ALA A 143 -18.21 7.80 0.37
N ALA A 144 -18.06 8.40 -0.83
CA ALA A 144 -18.21 7.70 -2.11
C ALA A 144 -17.00 6.83 -2.48
N GLY A 145 -15.85 7.06 -1.84
CA GLY A 145 -14.58 6.39 -2.17
C GLY A 145 -14.64 4.86 -2.11
N PRO A 146 -15.15 4.22 -1.03
CA PRO A 146 -15.27 2.76 -0.96
C PRO A 146 -16.07 2.15 -2.10
N ASP A 147 -17.20 2.77 -2.44
CA ASP A 147 -18.10 2.30 -3.50
C ASP A 147 -17.46 2.47 -4.88
N GLY A 148 -16.71 3.56 -5.09
CA GLY A 148 -15.88 3.76 -6.28
C GLY A 148 -14.70 2.79 -6.39
N LEU A 149 -14.12 2.36 -5.26
CA LEU A 149 -13.01 1.41 -5.22
C LEU A 149 -13.47 -0.02 -5.50
N ARG A 150 -14.67 -0.41 -5.04
CA ARG A 150 -15.21 -1.78 -5.15
C ARG A 150 -15.14 -2.39 -6.55
N PRO A 151 -15.58 -1.73 -7.65
CA PRO A 151 -15.54 -2.29 -8.99
C PRO A 151 -14.13 -2.42 -9.58
N MET A 152 -13.11 -1.83 -8.96
CA MET A 152 -11.71 -1.90 -9.41
C MET A 152 -10.92 -3.04 -8.76
N GLN A 153 -11.58 -3.91 -7.98
CA GLN A 153 -10.96 -4.99 -7.20
C GLN A 153 -11.16 -6.36 -7.86
N GLU A 154 -10.69 -6.50 -9.10
CA GLU A 154 -10.85 -7.72 -9.91
C GLU A 154 -10.24 -8.96 -9.24
N LEU A 155 -9.05 -8.84 -8.64
CA LEU A 155 -8.39 -9.97 -8.02
C LEU A 155 -9.08 -10.35 -6.71
N PHE A 156 -9.59 -9.38 -5.95
CA PHE A 156 -10.44 -9.65 -4.80
C PHE A 156 -11.71 -10.39 -5.19
N ASP A 157 -12.38 -10.02 -6.28
CA ASP A 157 -13.57 -10.72 -6.77
C ASP A 157 -13.29 -12.19 -7.10
N MET A 158 -12.09 -12.46 -7.63
CA MET A 158 -11.69 -13.82 -7.99
C MET A 158 -11.21 -14.66 -6.80
N THR A 159 -10.67 -14.04 -5.75
CA THR A 159 -9.87 -14.76 -4.73
C THR A 159 -10.33 -14.52 -3.29
N GLY A 160 -10.94 -13.37 -3.00
CA GLY A 160 -11.23 -12.88 -1.65
C GLY A 160 -10.01 -12.66 -0.76
N ALA A 161 -8.80 -12.71 -1.32
CA ALA A 161 -7.55 -12.88 -0.55
C ALA A 161 -6.58 -11.69 -0.65
N VAL A 162 -7.05 -10.54 -1.15
CA VAL A 162 -6.22 -9.34 -1.32
C VAL A 162 -6.87 -8.10 -0.72
N HIS A 163 -6.05 -7.11 -0.42
CA HIS A 163 -6.46 -5.75 -0.07
C HIS A 163 -6.33 -4.83 -1.28
N ALA A 164 -6.99 -3.68 -1.18
CA ALA A 164 -6.92 -2.63 -2.19
C ALA A 164 -6.72 -1.26 -1.54
N ALA A 165 -6.03 -0.39 -2.28
CA ALA A 165 -5.96 1.03 -2.02
C ALA A 165 -6.29 1.79 -3.32
N GLY A 166 -6.86 2.98 -3.19
CA GLY A 166 -7.12 3.85 -4.33
C GLY A 166 -6.93 5.33 -4.04
N VAL A 167 -6.68 6.09 -5.10
CA VAL A 167 -6.60 7.56 -5.08
C VAL A 167 -7.97 8.10 -5.40
N LEU A 168 -8.47 8.95 -4.51
CA LEU A 168 -9.72 9.65 -4.64
C LEU A 168 -9.44 11.12 -4.94
N ASP A 169 -9.95 11.60 -6.07
CA ASP A 169 -9.93 13.02 -6.40
C ASP A 169 -10.97 13.80 -5.55
N PRO A 170 -10.85 15.14 -5.44
CA PRO A 170 -11.75 15.95 -4.61
C PRO A 170 -13.25 15.83 -4.97
N ASP A 171 -13.55 15.41 -6.19
CA ASP A 171 -14.91 15.19 -6.69
C ASP A 171 -15.51 13.83 -6.29
N GLY A 172 -14.74 12.98 -5.59
CA GLY A 172 -15.16 11.65 -5.16
C GLY A 172 -14.90 10.55 -6.19
N ALA A 173 -14.22 10.84 -7.29
CA ALA A 173 -13.84 9.82 -8.27
C ALA A 173 -12.59 9.05 -7.83
N VAL A 174 -12.65 7.71 -7.88
CA VAL A 174 -11.45 6.87 -7.70
C VAL A 174 -10.72 6.77 -9.04
N VAL A 175 -9.57 7.45 -9.15
CA VAL A 175 -8.81 7.57 -10.42
C VAL A 175 -7.68 6.55 -10.56
N LEU A 176 -7.32 5.89 -9.48
CA LEU A 176 -6.29 4.87 -9.43
C LEU A 176 -6.64 3.84 -8.37
N ALA A 177 -6.49 2.55 -8.66
CA ALA A 177 -6.60 1.49 -7.68
C ALA A 177 -5.48 0.46 -7.83
N ARG A 178 -5.02 -0.11 -6.71
CA ARG A 178 -4.04 -1.21 -6.68
C ARG A 178 -4.43 -2.24 -5.65
N GLU A 179 -4.21 -3.49 -6.02
CA GLU A 179 -4.44 -4.65 -5.15
C GLU A 179 -3.13 -5.32 -4.76
N ASP A 180 -3.10 -5.84 -3.54
CA ASP A 180 -2.03 -6.69 -3.04
C ASP A 180 -2.50 -7.52 -1.84
N VAL A 181 -1.93 -8.70 -1.63
CA VAL A 181 -2.15 -9.49 -0.40
C VAL A 181 -1.83 -8.69 0.86
N GLY A 182 -0.85 -7.78 0.80
CA GLY A 182 -0.54 -6.84 1.89
C GLY A 182 -1.22 -5.48 1.72
N ARG A 183 -2.02 -5.05 2.71
CA ARG A 183 -2.64 -3.69 2.69
C ARG A 183 -1.63 -2.54 2.58
N HIS A 184 -0.45 -2.69 3.17
CA HIS A 184 0.61 -1.68 3.09
C HIS A 184 1.19 -1.62 1.67
N ASN A 185 1.44 -2.79 1.05
CA ASN A 185 1.90 -2.87 -0.33
C ASN A 185 0.88 -2.26 -1.31
N ALA A 186 -0.42 -2.41 -1.06
CA ALA A 186 -1.45 -1.79 -1.90
C ALA A 186 -1.35 -0.25 -1.88
N VAL A 187 -1.15 0.35 -0.69
CA VAL A 187 -0.89 1.79 -0.56
C VAL A 187 0.44 2.17 -1.20
N ASP A 188 1.51 1.42 -0.96
CA ASP A 188 2.81 1.69 -1.57
C ASP A 188 2.72 1.64 -3.11
N LYS A 189 1.97 0.71 -3.71
CA LYS A 189 1.74 0.70 -5.17
C LYS A 189 1.02 1.98 -5.65
N VAL A 190 -0.03 2.41 -4.94
CA VAL A 190 -0.73 3.66 -5.29
C VAL A 190 0.22 4.86 -5.20
N VAL A 191 0.95 4.99 -4.08
CA VAL A 191 1.88 6.11 -3.87
C VAL A 191 3.00 6.08 -4.91
N GLY A 192 3.60 4.93 -5.16
CA GLY A 192 4.68 4.82 -6.13
C GLY A 192 4.25 5.16 -7.55
N ARG A 193 3.00 4.87 -7.91
CA ARG A 193 2.44 5.35 -9.17
C ARG A 193 2.36 6.87 -9.22
N LEU A 194 1.89 7.52 -8.16
CA LEU A 194 1.86 8.99 -8.07
C LEU A 194 3.26 9.60 -8.13
N VAL A 195 4.26 8.98 -7.48
CA VAL A 195 5.66 9.43 -7.53
C VAL A 195 6.20 9.35 -8.96
N LEU A 196 5.98 8.23 -9.65
CA LEU A 196 6.40 8.04 -11.05
C LEU A 196 5.74 9.05 -12.00
N ASP A 197 4.46 9.37 -11.75
CA ASP A 197 3.70 10.36 -12.53
C ASP A 197 3.95 11.82 -12.09
N ARG A 198 4.82 12.04 -11.09
CA ARG A 198 5.14 13.36 -10.50
C ARG A 198 3.92 14.09 -9.93
N GLN A 199 3.05 13.33 -9.26
CA GLN A 199 1.82 13.80 -8.64
C GLN A 199 1.88 13.82 -7.11
N VAL A 200 3.08 13.70 -6.53
CA VAL A 200 3.34 13.95 -5.11
C VAL A 200 3.92 15.36 -4.91
N PRO A 201 3.53 16.11 -3.86
CA PRO A 201 2.55 15.73 -2.84
C PRO A 201 1.12 15.63 -3.42
N ALA A 202 0.34 14.67 -2.93
CA ALA A 202 -1.02 14.39 -3.40
C ALA A 202 -2.05 15.36 -2.78
N THR A 203 -1.72 16.65 -2.73
CA THR A 203 -2.53 17.69 -2.07
C THR A 203 -3.94 17.76 -2.66
N GLY A 204 -4.94 17.91 -1.79
CA GLY A 204 -6.35 17.96 -2.19
C GLY A 204 -6.95 16.60 -2.56
N ARG A 205 -6.16 15.51 -2.56
CA ARG A 205 -6.65 14.15 -2.80
C ARG A 205 -6.75 13.37 -1.49
N ALA A 206 -7.50 12.28 -1.54
CA ALA A 206 -7.59 11.31 -0.47
C ALA A 206 -7.09 9.94 -0.92
N VAL A 207 -6.75 9.09 0.04
CA VAL A 207 -6.54 7.66 -0.18
C VAL A 207 -7.67 6.87 0.48
N VAL A 208 -8.28 5.96 -0.28
CA VAL A 208 -9.26 5.00 0.22
C VAL A 208 -8.62 3.62 0.34
N VAL A 209 -8.85 2.91 1.44
CA VAL A 209 -8.31 1.57 1.69
C VAL A 209 -9.40 0.58 2.07
N SER A 210 -9.33 -0.64 1.54
CA SER A 210 -10.32 -1.70 1.84
C SER A 210 -10.12 -2.37 3.21
N GLY A 211 -9.03 -2.06 3.91
CA GLY A 211 -8.69 -2.61 5.22
C GLY A 211 -8.98 -1.67 6.39
N ARG A 212 -8.35 -1.97 7.54
CA ARG A 212 -8.28 -1.10 8.72
C ARG A 212 -7.23 -0.01 8.52
N ALA A 213 -7.43 1.16 9.12
CA ALA A 213 -6.40 2.20 9.18
C ALA A 213 -5.46 1.98 10.38
N SER A 214 -4.21 1.61 10.12
CA SER A 214 -3.13 1.56 11.12
C SER A 214 -2.29 2.83 11.09
N PHE A 215 -1.45 3.02 12.11
CA PHE A 215 -0.37 4.01 12.11
C PHE A 215 0.38 4.05 10.77
N GLU A 216 0.87 2.89 10.30
CA GLU A 216 1.67 2.79 9.08
C GLU A 216 0.91 3.27 7.84
N LEU A 217 -0.40 3.00 7.73
CA LEU A 217 -1.18 3.47 6.58
C LEU A 217 -1.44 4.98 6.63
N VAL A 218 -1.72 5.53 7.81
CA VAL A 218 -1.85 6.98 7.99
C VAL A 218 -0.52 7.67 7.72
N HIS A 219 0.59 7.11 8.21
CA HIS A 219 1.93 7.63 7.93
C HIS A 219 2.27 7.61 6.44
N LYS A 220 2.00 6.51 5.73
CA LYS A 220 2.18 6.42 4.27
C LYS A 220 1.32 7.45 3.52
N ALA A 221 0.08 7.65 3.95
CA ALA A 221 -0.78 8.67 3.37
C ALA A 221 -0.24 10.09 3.59
N TRP A 222 0.24 10.35 4.80
CA TRP A 222 0.88 11.61 5.18
C TRP A 222 2.17 11.86 4.40
N ALA A 223 3.07 10.88 4.29
CA ALA A 223 4.32 10.98 3.53
C ALA A 223 4.08 11.24 2.03
N ALA A 224 2.98 10.73 1.48
CA ALA A 224 2.57 11.01 0.10
C ALA A 224 1.85 12.37 -0.07
N GLY A 225 1.49 13.04 1.03
CA GLY A 225 0.84 14.35 1.04
C GLY A 225 -0.67 14.31 0.78
N PHE A 226 -1.35 13.19 1.04
CA PHE A 226 -2.82 13.13 0.96
C PHE A 226 -3.45 13.94 2.09
N ARG A 227 -4.58 14.61 1.80
CA ARG A 227 -5.33 15.38 2.82
C ARG A 227 -6.24 14.49 3.67
N ALA A 228 -6.64 13.33 3.16
CA ALA A 228 -7.54 12.42 3.86
C ALA A 228 -7.20 10.94 3.64
N LEU A 229 -7.56 10.12 4.63
CA LEU A 229 -7.58 8.66 4.55
C LEU A 229 -8.97 8.15 4.94
N VAL A 230 -9.56 7.33 4.06
CA VAL A 230 -10.85 6.67 4.29
C VAL A 230 -10.65 5.17 4.34
N ALA A 231 -11.06 4.53 5.43
CA ALA A 231 -10.98 3.09 5.60
C ALA A 231 -12.37 2.43 5.63
N VAL A 232 -12.50 1.28 4.95
CA VAL A 232 -13.71 0.44 5.04
C VAL A 232 -13.90 -0.13 6.45
N SER A 233 -12.81 -0.32 7.21
CA SER A 233 -12.84 -0.83 8.59
C SER A 233 -12.35 0.21 9.61
N ALA A 234 -12.27 -0.19 10.87
CA ALA A 234 -11.91 0.70 11.97
C ALA A 234 -10.46 1.22 11.88
N PRO A 235 -10.19 2.47 12.32
CA PRO A 235 -8.85 2.91 12.67
C PRO A 235 -8.41 2.39 14.05
N THR A 236 -7.10 2.38 14.30
CA THR A 236 -6.56 2.20 15.66
C THR A 236 -6.38 3.54 16.37
N ALA A 237 -6.32 3.55 17.70
CA ALA A 237 -6.09 4.79 18.47
C ALA A 237 -4.79 5.51 18.06
N LEU A 238 -3.72 4.75 17.77
CA LEU A 238 -2.47 5.33 17.28
C LEU A 238 -2.62 5.93 15.86
N ALA A 239 -3.45 5.33 15.00
CA ALA A 239 -3.75 5.89 13.69
C ALA A 239 -4.47 7.25 13.81
N VAL A 240 -5.43 7.36 14.74
CA VAL A 240 -6.13 8.62 15.05
C VAL A 240 -5.14 9.69 15.52
N ALA A 241 -4.33 9.41 16.54
CA ALA A 241 -3.31 10.35 17.03
C ALA A 241 -2.32 10.79 15.95
N THR A 242 -2.00 9.89 15.01
CA THR A 242 -1.11 10.20 13.87
C THR A 242 -1.78 11.10 12.86
N ALA A 243 -3.06 10.88 12.57
CA ALA A 243 -3.83 11.73 11.67
C ALA A 243 -4.02 13.13 12.25
N GLU A 244 -4.27 13.25 13.57
CA GLU A 244 -4.31 14.55 14.27
C GLU A 244 -2.98 15.30 14.13
N ARG A 245 -1.85 14.62 14.38
CA ARG A 245 -0.51 15.21 14.23
C ARG A 245 -0.19 15.61 12.78
N ALA A 246 -0.68 14.83 11.82
CA ALA A 246 -0.50 15.08 10.41
C ALA A 246 -1.42 16.21 9.88
N GLY A 247 -2.46 16.60 10.62
CA GLY A 247 -3.52 17.44 10.07
C GLY A 247 -4.26 16.75 8.92
N LEU A 248 -4.47 15.44 9.00
CA LEU A 248 -5.06 14.61 7.95
C LEU A 248 -6.48 14.18 8.37
N GLN A 249 -7.47 14.35 7.50
CA GLN A 249 -8.83 13.86 7.76
C GLN A 249 -8.84 12.33 7.81
N LEU A 250 -9.40 11.75 8.87
CA LEU A 250 -9.47 10.30 9.01
C LEU A 250 -10.90 9.86 9.23
N ALA A 251 -11.36 8.95 8.37
CA ALA A 251 -12.65 8.29 8.52
C ALA A 251 -12.53 6.75 8.43
N GLY A 252 -13.39 6.07 9.17
CA GLY A 252 -13.49 4.62 9.21
C GLY A 252 -14.92 4.14 9.00
N PHE A 253 -15.08 2.81 8.92
CA PHE A 253 -16.38 2.17 8.69
C PHE A 253 -17.13 2.71 7.46
N ALA A 254 -16.37 3.15 6.45
CA ALA A 254 -16.94 3.78 5.28
C ALA A 254 -17.59 2.73 4.36
N ARG A 255 -18.91 2.87 4.14
CA ARG A 255 -19.74 1.98 3.32
C ARG A 255 -21.05 2.65 2.93
N ASP A 256 -21.57 2.32 1.75
CA ASP A 256 -22.91 2.71 1.31
C ASP A 256 -23.16 4.23 1.44
N GLY A 257 -22.17 5.05 1.06
CA GLY A 257 -22.21 6.51 1.17
C GLY A 257 -22.19 7.09 2.60
N SER A 258 -21.85 6.29 3.61
CA SER A 258 -21.73 6.71 5.02
C SER A 258 -20.33 6.43 5.56
N LEU A 259 -19.91 7.16 6.61
CA LEU A 259 -18.64 6.98 7.30
C LEU A 259 -18.70 7.48 8.75
N GLU A 260 -17.74 7.07 9.56
CA GLU A 260 -17.48 7.63 10.90
C GLU A 260 -16.24 8.52 10.84
N ILE A 261 -16.36 9.77 11.29
CA ILE A 261 -15.26 10.75 11.33
C ILE A 261 -14.48 10.57 12.64
N TYR A 262 -13.17 10.37 12.53
CA TYR A 262 -12.26 10.26 13.67
C TYR A 262 -11.36 11.49 13.81
N VAL A 263 -11.02 12.16 12.71
CA VAL A 263 -10.26 13.42 12.68
C VAL A 263 -10.87 14.33 11.61
N ASP A 264 -11.25 15.55 12.00
CA ASP A 264 -11.89 16.56 11.13
C ASP A 264 -10.90 17.61 10.56
N ALA A 265 -9.63 17.50 10.95
CA ALA A 265 -8.42 18.20 10.46
C ALA A 265 -8.51 19.70 10.14
#